data_AF-A0A968UEN8-F1
#
_entry.id   AF-A0A968UEN8-F1
#
_cell.length_a   1.000
_cell.length_b   1.000
_cell.length_c   1.000
_cell.angle_alpha   90.00
_cell.angle_beta   90.00
_cell.angle_gamma   90.00
#
_symmetry.space_group_name_H-M   'P 1'
#
loop_
_entity.id
_entity.type
_entity.pdbx_description
1 polymer ?
#
loop_
_entity_poly.entity_id
_entity_poly.type
_entity_poly.pdbx_seq_one_letter_code
_entity_poly.pdbx_strand_id
1 'polypeptide(L)'
;MPYVGWLGAIQGEQKTDQVLSQKGLNFIKSWEGCNLGSYHCSAGVLTIGYGHTKTTKPNQVITLGEAENLLKLDVQDAVGAVNKLVRVKLSQNQFDALVSFTFNVGIGAFSQSTLLKKLNNGDTRGAA
;
A
#
# COMPACT_ATOMS: atom_id res chain seq x y z
N MET A 1 19.57 -52.11 -16.09
CA MET A 1 18.40 -51.55 -16.82
C MET A 1 17.17 -51.71 -15.92
N PRO A 2 16.16 -50.83 -15.94
CA PRO A 2 16.21 -49.44 -15.43
C PRO A 2 14.93 -49.06 -14.62
N TYR A 3 14.92 -47.97 -13.84
CA TYR A 3 13.86 -46.93 -13.90
C TYR A 3 14.12 -45.75 -12.93
N VAL A 4 14.44 -44.60 -13.56
CA VAL A 4 14.09 -43.18 -13.32
C VAL A 4 13.59 -42.64 -11.97
N GLY A 5 14.05 -41.40 -11.72
CA GLY A 5 13.30 -40.31 -11.09
C GLY A 5 14.13 -39.01 -11.10
N TRP A 6 14.37 -38.39 -12.26
CA TRP A 6 13.75 -37.11 -12.67
C TRP A 6 13.23 -36.23 -11.52
N LEU A 7 13.94 -35.14 -11.22
CA LEU A 7 13.55 -33.73 -11.43
C LEU A 7 14.17 -32.83 -10.37
N GLY A 8 15.00 -31.91 -10.85
CA GLY A 8 15.49 -30.78 -10.05
C GLY A 8 14.30 -30.04 -9.45
N ALA A 9 14.33 -29.87 -8.14
CA ALA A 9 13.45 -28.97 -7.42
C ALA A 9 13.74 -27.54 -7.90
N ILE A 10 12.97 -27.08 -8.89
CA ILE A 10 12.73 -25.66 -9.09
C ILE A 10 11.98 -25.16 -7.85
N GLN A 11 12.72 -24.75 -6.81
CA GLN A 11 12.18 -23.94 -5.75
C GLN A 11 11.78 -22.60 -6.36
N GLY A 12 10.55 -22.52 -6.90
CA GLY A 12 9.92 -21.25 -7.23
C GLY A 12 9.77 -20.48 -5.93
N GLU A 13 10.65 -19.50 -5.71
CA GLU A 13 10.68 -18.70 -4.49
C GLU A 13 9.29 -18.09 -4.26
N GLN A 14 8.58 -18.58 -3.23
CA GLN A 14 7.24 -18.11 -2.90
C GLN A 14 7.32 -16.65 -2.46
N LYS A 15 6.48 -15.78 -3.04
CA LYS A 15 6.33 -14.40 -2.58
C LYS A 15 5.68 -14.43 -1.19
N THR A 16 6.36 -13.88 -0.19
CA THR A 16 5.78 -13.68 1.14
C THR A 16 5.00 -12.37 1.19
N ASP A 17 3.88 -12.38 1.91
CA ASP A 17 3.15 -11.16 2.21
C ASP A 17 4.03 -10.23 3.04
N GLN A 18 4.23 -9.01 2.55
CA GLN A 18 5.01 -7.99 3.23
C GLN A 18 4.11 -7.08 4.06
N VAL A 19 4.63 -6.58 5.16
CA VAL A 19 3.97 -5.56 5.98
C VAL A 19 4.65 -4.22 5.76
N LEU A 20 3.89 -3.14 5.87
CA LEU A 20 4.46 -1.79 5.79
C LEU A 20 5.46 -1.59 6.92
N SER A 21 6.66 -1.11 6.58
CA SER A 21 7.65 -0.79 7.60
C SER A 21 7.29 0.50 8.36
N GLN A 22 7.85 0.68 9.57
CA GLN A 22 7.69 1.95 10.29
C GLN A 22 8.22 3.15 9.50
N LYS A 23 9.25 2.94 8.65
CA LYS A 23 9.77 3.99 7.78
C LYS A 23 8.75 4.37 6.70
N GLY A 24 8.10 3.38 6.09
CA GLY A 24 7.01 3.60 5.13
C GLY A 24 5.83 4.33 5.77
N LEU A 25 5.44 3.95 6.99
CA LEU A 25 4.38 4.63 7.73
C LEU A 25 4.75 6.09 8.01
N ASN A 26 5.96 6.34 8.49
CA ASN A 26 6.44 7.70 8.77
C ASN A 26 6.55 8.54 7.49
N PHE A 27 6.93 7.92 6.37
CA PHE A 27 6.95 8.57 5.07
C PHE A 27 5.55 9.03 4.69
N ILE A 28 4.53 8.15 4.72
CA ILE A 28 3.14 8.53 4.43
C ILE A 28 2.66 9.67 5.34
N LYS A 29 2.93 9.57 6.66
CA LYS A 29 2.59 10.63 7.61
C LYS A 29 3.20 11.98 7.26
N SER A 30 4.45 11.99 6.76
CA SER A 30 5.16 13.22 6.40
C SER A 30 4.58 13.92 5.18
N TRP A 31 3.89 13.20 4.30
CA TRP A 31 3.28 13.75 3.08
C TRP A 31 1.82 14.18 3.26
N GLU A 32 1.03 13.44 4.04
CA GLU A 32 -0.43 13.66 4.14
C GLU A 32 -0.81 14.82 5.06
N GLY A 33 0.06 15.20 6.00
CA GLY A 33 -0.32 16.10 7.08
C GLY A 33 -1.37 15.47 8.02
N CYS A 34 -1.54 16.03 9.21
CA CYS A 34 -2.51 15.51 10.18
C CYS A 34 -3.44 16.62 10.64
N ASN A 35 -4.74 16.44 10.44
CA ASN A 35 -5.75 17.31 11.03
C ASN A 35 -6.59 16.54 12.06
N LEU A 36 -6.50 16.96 13.32
CA LEU A 36 -7.23 16.34 14.42
C LEU A 36 -8.72 16.65 14.41
N GLY A 37 -9.12 17.74 13.74
CA GLY A 37 -10.52 18.07 13.51
C GLY A 37 -10.99 17.63 12.13
N SER A 38 -12.25 17.21 12.02
CA SER A 38 -12.89 16.98 10.72
C SER A 38 -12.91 18.27 9.91
N TYR A 39 -12.48 18.22 8.65
CA TYR A 39 -12.49 19.34 7.72
C TYR A 39 -13.04 18.90 6.36
N HIS A 40 -13.55 19.83 5.57
CA HIS A 40 -13.88 19.55 4.17
C HIS A 40 -12.65 19.79 3.30
N CYS A 41 -12.28 18.80 2.49
CA CYS A 41 -11.27 19.00 1.46
C CYS A 41 -11.81 19.90 0.33
N SER A 42 -10.96 20.30 -0.62
CA SER A 42 -11.37 21.12 -1.77
C SER A 42 -12.43 20.45 -2.66
N ALA A 43 -12.54 19.12 -2.61
CA ALA A 43 -13.60 18.35 -3.28
C ALA A 43 -14.90 18.24 -2.47
N GLY A 44 -15.00 18.92 -1.31
CA GLY A 44 -16.18 18.92 -0.45
C GLY A 44 -16.35 17.65 0.40
N VAL A 45 -15.42 16.70 0.34
CA VAL A 45 -15.47 15.46 1.12
C VAL A 45 -14.98 15.72 2.54
N LEU A 46 -15.67 15.14 3.52
CA LEU A 46 -15.31 15.27 4.92
C LEU A 46 -14.13 14.35 5.26
N THR A 47 -13.04 14.94 5.75
CA THR A 47 -11.75 14.29 5.98
C THR A 47 -11.27 14.53 7.41
N ILE A 48 -10.57 13.56 8.00
CA ILE A 48 -9.96 13.66 9.34
C ILE A 48 -8.64 12.88 9.41
N GLY A 49 -7.76 13.26 10.34
CA GLY A 49 -6.47 12.64 10.54
C GLY A 49 -5.56 12.81 9.32
N TYR A 50 -5.06 11.68 8.82
CA TYR A 50 -4.19 11.59 7.63
C TYR A 50 -5.00 11.20 6.38
N GLY A 51 -5.97 12.04 5.99
CA GLY A 51 -6.75 11.78 4.77
C GLY A 51 -7.91 10.78 4.91
N HIS A 52 -8.30 10.37 6.13
CA HIS A 52 -9.38 9.41 6.34
C HIS A 52 -10.75 10.02 6.04
N THR A 53 -11.57 9.31 5.25
CA THR A 53 -12.92 9.77 4.85
C THR A 53 -14.04 8.79 5.19
N LYS A 54 -13.74 7.49 5.40
CA LYS A 54 -14.75 6.42 5.48
C LYS A 54 -15.67 6.53 6.70
N THR A 55 -15.14 6.96 7.84
CA THR A 55 -15.88 7.01 9.12
C THR A 55 -16.00 8.41 9.69
N THR A 56 -15.63 9.43 8.92
CA THR A 56 -15.55 10.81 9.37
C THR A 56 -16.94 11.40 9.59
N LYS A 57 -17.14 12.09 10.73
CA LYS A 57 -18.37 12.79 11.10
C LYS A 57 -18.14 14.30 11.25
N PRO A 58 -19.15 15.15 10.98
CA PRO A 58 -19.02 16.59 11.17
C PRO A 58 -18.70 16.94 12.62
N ASN A 59 -17.84 17.94 12.83
CA ASN A 59 -17.37 18.38 14.15
C ASN A 59 -16.70 17.29 14.99
N GLN A 60 -16.18 16.24 14.34
CA GLN A 60 -15.43 15.20 15.02
C GLN A 60 -14.02 15.72 15.33
N VAL A 61 -13.56 15.44 16.54
CA VAL A 61 -12.18 15.67 16.97
C VAL A 61 -11.60 14.35 17.42
N ILE A 62 -10.39 14.04 16.97
CA ILE A 62 -9.65 12.84 17.36
C ILE A 62 -8.30 13.22 17.95
N THR A 63 -7.74 12.32 18.74
CA THR A 63 -6.37 12.42 19.23
C THR A 63 -5.38 12.01 18.14
N LEU A 64 -4.11 12.39 18.31
CA LEU A 64 -3.04 11.94 17.41
C LEU A 64 -2.96 10.40 17.36
N GLY A 65 -3.11 9.71 18.50
CA GLY A 65 -3.09 8.25 18.55
C GLY A 65 -4.24 7.62 17.75
N GLU A 66 -5.43 8.22 17.81
CA GLU A 66 -6.56 7.78 16.97
C GLU A 66 -6.31 8.05 15.49
N ALA A 67 -5.75 9.21 15.13
CA ALA A 67 -5.38 9.51 13.75
C ALA A 67 -4.36 8.50 13.21
N GLU A 68 -3.39 8.08 14.02
CA GLU A 68 -2.43 7.05 13.65
C GLU A 68 -3.07 5.67 13.51
N ASN A 69 -4.04 5.33 14.36
CA ASN A 69 -4.77 4.06 14.24
C ASN A 69 -5.64 4.04 12.98
N LEU A 70 -6.32 5.14 12.65
CA LEU A 70 -7.06 5.28 11.40
C LEU A 70 -6.14 5.12 10.19
N LEU A 71 -4.98 5.79 10.19
CA LEU A 71 -4.00 5.64 9.13
C LEU A 71 -3.53 4.20 8.97
N LYS A 72 -3.24 3.50 10.08
CA LYS A 72 -2.85 2.08 10.02
C LYS A 72 -3.95 1.21 9.40
N LEU A 73 -5.22 1.47 9.74
CA LEU A 73 -6.36 0.74 9.18
C LEU A 73 -6.52 1.01 7.68
N ASP A 74 -6.43 2.28 7.25
CA ASP A 74 -6.55 2.60 5.82
C ASP A 74 -5.39 2.04 5.01
N VAL A 75 -4.18 2.06 5.57
CA VAL A 75 -3.00 1.52 4.89
C VAL A 75 -3.04 -0.02 4.84
N GLN A 76 -3.74 -0.71 5.75
CA GLN A 76 -3.92 -2.16 5.66
C GLN A 76 -4.62 -2.59 4.36
N ASP A 77 -5.62 -1.83 3.89
CA ASP A 77 -6.28 -2.11 2.61
C ASP A 77 -5.28 -1.97 1.44
N ALA A 78 -4.43 -0.94 1.47
CA ALA A 78 -3.38 -0.72 0.47
C ALA A 78 -2.30 -1.82 0.51
N VAL A 79 -1.84 -2.21 1.69
CA VAL A 79 -0.90 -3.33 1.91
C VAL A 79 -1.48 -4.63 1.33
N GLY A 80 -2.73 -4.94 1.65
CA GLY A 80 -3.43 -6.11 1.12
C GLY A 80 -3.54 -6.08 -0.41
N ALA A 81 -3.85 -4.91 -0.98
CA ALA A 81 -3.91 -4.73 -2.43
C ALA A 81 -2.54 -4.93 -3.10
N VAL A 82 -1.47 -4.34 -2.59
CA VAL A 82 -0.10 -4.50 -3.14
C VAL A 82 0.35 -5.96 -3.03
N ASN A 83 0.10 -6.61 -1.88
CA ASN A 83 0.40 -8.03 -1.71
C ASN A 83 -0.37 -8.92 -2.69
N LYS A 84 -1.64 -8.62 -2.96
CA LYS A 84 -2.47 -9.40 -3.88
C LYS A 84 -2.13 -9.16 -5.36
N LEU A 85 -1.82 -7.92 -5.73
CA LEU A 85 -1.71 -7.50 -7.13
C LEU A 85 -0.29 -7.62 -7.69
N VAL A 86 0.74 -7.38 -6.87
CA VAL A 86 2.13 -7.50 -7.30
C VAL A 86 2.53 -8.98 -7.31
N ARG A 87 3.10 -9.45 -8.42
CA ARG A 87 3.50 -10.85 -8.62
C ARG A 87 5.01 -11.07 -8.51
N VAL A 88 5.79 -9.99 -8.63
CA VAL A 88 7.25 -10.04 -8.52
C VAL A 88 7.70 -9.84 -7.08
N LYS A 89 8.93 -10.28 -6.79
CA LYS A 89 9.58 -9.98 -5.52
C LYS A 89 9.97 -8.52 -5.44
N LEU A 90 9.68 -7.90 -4.30
CA LEU A 90 10.03 -6.53 -4.01
C LEU A 90 10.96 -6.47 -2.80
N SER A 91 11.91 -5.55 -2.86
CA SER A 91 12.59 -5.08 -1.65
C SER A 91 11.61 -4.34 -0.74
N GLN A 92 11.89 -4.28 0.56
CA GLN A 92 11.03 -3.58 1.53
C GLN A 92 10.76 -2.12 1.13
N ASN A 93 11.77 -1.41 0.63
CA ASN A 93 11.63 -0.01 0.21
C ASN A 93 10.69 0.14 -1.00
N GLN A 94 10.74 -0.79 -1.96
CA GLN A 94 9.83 -0.80 -3.11
C GLN A 94 8.40 -1.09 -2.67
N PHE A 95 8.22 -2.02 -1.74
CA PHE A 95 6.91 -2.31 -1.16
C PHE A 95 6.34 -1.11 -0.43
N ASP A 96 7.11 -0.48 0.46
CA ASP A 96 6.70 0.71 1.19
C ASP A 96 6.32 1.87 0.24
N ALA A 97 7.09 2.06 -0.83
CA ALA A 97 6.80 3.07 -1.85
C ALA A 97 5.50 2.77 -2.62
N LEU A 98 5.27 1.51 -3.00
CA LEU A 98 4.04 1.11 -3.68
C LEU A 98 2.81 1.21 -2.78
N VAL A 99 2.95 0.90 -1.49
CA VAL A 99 1.86 1.09 -0.52
C VAL A 99 1.54 2.57 -0.38
N SER A 100 2.55 3.44 -0.25
CA SER A 100 2.36 4.90 -0.23
C SER A 100 1.67 5.41 -1.50
N PHE A 101 2.13 4.97 -2.67
CA PHE A 101 1.50 5.31 -3.94
C PHE A 101 0.06 4.81 -4.02
N THR A 102 -0.21 3.56 -3.64
CA THR A 102 -1.55 2.95 -3.65
C THR A 102 -2.50 3.65 -2.69
N PHE A 103 -1.99 4.09 -1.53
CA PHE A 103 -2.73 4.91 -0.58
C PHE A 103 -3.13 6.25 -1.20
N ASN A 104 -2.19 6.92 -1.88
CA ASN A 104 -2.42 8.22 -2.49
C ASN A 104 -3.38 8.18 -3.71
N VAL A 105 -3.20 7.23 -4.64
CA VAL A 105 -4.03 7.15 -5.86
C VAL A 105 -5.29 6.30 -5.69
N GLY A 106 -5.34 5.49 -4.64
CA GLY A 106 -6.40 4.51 -4.39
C GLY A 106 -6.18 3.16 -5.08
N ILE A 107 -6.72 2.10 -4.47
CA ILE A 107 -6.57 0.70 -4.90
C ILE A 107 -7.11 0.47 -6.32
N GLY A 108 -8.24 1.09 -6.66
CA GLY A 108 -8.86 0.97 -7.99
C GLY A 108 -7.92 1.47 -9.09
N ALA A 109 -7.37 2.67 -8.93
CA ALA A 109 -6.42 3.25 -9.88
C ALA A 109 -5.11 2.45 -9.93
N PHE A 110 -4.59 2.01 -8.78
CA PHE A 110 -3.39 1.17 -8.71
C PHE A 110 -3.56 -0.14 -9.48
N SER A 111 -4.69 -0.83 -9.33
CA SER A 111 -4.98 -2.10 -10.00
C SER A 111 -5.00 -2.02 -11.53
N GLN A 112 -5.33 -0.84 -12.08
CA GLN A 112 -5.37 -0.59 -13.52
C GLN A 112 -4.11 0.11 -14.04
N SER A 113 -3.21 0.52 -13.14
CA SER A 113 -2.05 1.33 -13.46
C SER A 113 -1.09 0.63 -14.41
N THR A 114 -0.52 1.40 -15.34
CA THR A 114 0.55 0.94 -16.21
C THR A 114 1.80 0.56 -15.39
N LEU A 115 2.00 1.20 -14.23
CA LEU A 115 3.05 0.87 -13.27
C LEU A 115 2.96 -0.59 -12.82
N LEU A 116 1.79 -1.03 -12.33
CA LEU A 116 1.58 -2.42 -11.88
C LEU A 116 1.80 -3.43 -13.02
N LYS A 117 1.34 -3.09 -14.24
CA LYS A 117 1.55 -3.93 -15.43
C LYS A 117 3.02 -4.09 -15.77
N LYS A 118 3.79 -2.98 -15.79
CA LYS A 118 5.24 -2.99 -16.04
C LYS A 118 6.00 -3.76 -14.95
N LEU A 119 5.66 -3.50 -13.69
CA LEU A 119 6.26 -4.16 -12.54
C LEU A 119 6.07 -5.68 -12.59
N ASN A 120 4.86 -6.14 -12.90
CA ASN A 120 4.55 -7.57 -13.02
C ASN A 120 5.17 -8.23 -14.25
N ASN A 121 5.48 -7.47 -15.30
CA ASN A 121 6.20 -7.96 -16.48
C ASN A 121 7.73 -7.97 -16.28
N GLY A 122 8.23 -7.62 -15.10
CA GLY A 122 9.67 -7.58 -14.81
C GLY A 122 10.41 -6.41 -15.46
N ASP A 123 9.70 -5.45 -16.05
CA ASP A 123 10.28 -4.23 -16.62
C ASP A 123 10.50 -3.19 -15.51
N THR A 124 11.46 -3.50 -14.64
CA THR A 124 11.85 -2.63 -13.52
C THR A 124 12.61 -1.37 -13.98
N ARG A 125 13.01 -1.28 -15.26
CA ARG A 125 13.66 -0.09 -15.83
C ARG A 125 12.67 1.01 -16.20
N GLY A 126 11.41 0.67 -16.49
CA GLY A 126 10.36 1.63 -16.83
C GLY A 126 9.49 2.10 -15.65
N ALA A 127 9.85 1.76 -14.42
CA ALA A 127 9.07 1.99 -13.19
C ALA A 127 9.77 2.89 -12.16
N ALA A 128 10.87 3.56 -12.54
CA ALA A 128 11.58 4.54 -11.71
C ALA A 128 11.00 5.95 -11.84
#